data_AF-A0A382AA39-F1
#
_entry.id   AF-A0A382AA39-F1
#
_cell.length_a   1.000
_cell.length_b   1.000
_cell.length_c   1.000
_cell.angle_alpha   90.00
_cell.angle_beta   90.00
_cell.angle_gamma   90.00
#
_symmetry.space_group_name_H-M   'P 1'
#
loop_
_entity.id
_entity.type
_entity.pdbx_description
1 polymer ?
#
loop_
_entity_poly.entity_id
_entity_poly.type
_entity_poly.pdbx_seq_one_letter_code
_entity_poly.pdbx_strand_id
1 'polypeptide(L)' 'MKDRNVLKAAEKFKKKMKDGNVLGYTLSHGEFTIFKDDKEFNDSVKNAKDMKWIRVE' A
#
# COMPACT_ATOMS: atom_id res chain seq x y z
N MET A 1 6.36 9.62 3.67
CA MET A 1 7.33 8.56 3.34
C MET A 1 8.41 9.16 2.45
N LYS A 2 9.69 9.12 2.83
CA LYS A 2 10.79 9.83 2.13
C LYS A 2 11.72 8.89 1.35
N ASP A 3 11.28 7.65 1.11
CA ASP A 3 12.04 6.68 0.32
C ASP A 3 11.69 6.80 -1.17
N ARG A 4 12.57 7.46 -1.92
CA ARG A 4 12.46 7.58 -3.39
C ARG A 4 12.32 6.22 -4.08
N ASN A 5 12.94 5.17 -3.52
CA ASN A 5 12.82 3.81 -4.05
C ASN A 5 11.42 3.24 -3.88
N VAL A 6 10.77 3.48 -2.74
CA VAL A 6 9.41 3.04 -2.46
C VAL A 6 8.43 3.77 -3.37
N LEU A 7 8.58 5.09 -3.55
CA LEU A 7 7.75 5.86 -4.47
C LEU A 7 7.91 5.38 -5.93
N LYS A 8 9.14 5.15 -6.39
CA LYS A 8 9.41 4.67 -7.74
C LYS A 8 8.89 3.25 -7.99
N ALA A 9 8.93 2.39 -6.97
CA ALA A 9 8.33 1.06 -7.03
C ALA A 9 6.79 1.18 -7.06
N ALA A 10 6.23 2.03 -6.21
CA ALA A 10 4.79 2.28 -6.14
C ALA A 10 4.20 2.78 -7.46
N GLU A 11 4.90 3.66 -8.18
CA GLU A 11 4.49 4.10 -9.52
C GLU A 11 4.35 2.94 -10.52
N LYS A 12 5.21 1.92 -10.44
CA LYS A 12 5.09 0.71 -11.29
C LYS A 12 3.85 -0.10 -10.95
N PHE A 13 3.53 -0.23 -9.66
CA PHE A 13 2.31 -0.92 -9.21
C PHE A 13 1.07 -0.13 -9.59
N LYS A 14 1.10 1.20 -9.46
CA LYS A 14 0.02 2.09 -9.89
C LYS A 14 -0.28 2.01 -11.37
N LYS A 15 0.74 1.94 -12.23
CA LYS A 15 0.53 1.72 -13.66
C LYS A 15 -0.14 0.38 -13.99
N LYS A 16 -0.02 -0.62 -13.10
CA LYS A 16 -0.62 -1.95 -13.27
C LYS A 16 -1.94 -2.11 -12.52
N MET A 17 -2.22 -1.29 -11.51
CA MET A 17 -3.44 -1.38 -10.72
C MET A 17 -4.61 -0.78 -11.49
N LYS A 18 -5.81 -1.32 -11.27
CA LYS A 18 -7.04 -0.80 -11.85
C LYS A 18 -7.53 0.40 -11.03
N ASP A 19 -8.29 1.26 -11.69
CA ASP A 19 -8.97 2.38 -11.04
C ASP A 19 -9.87 1.87 -9.90
N GLY A 20 -9.76 2.51 -8.73
CA GLY A 20 -10.46 2.11 -7.49
C GLY A 20 -9.65 1.24 -6.52
N ASN A 21 -8.55 0.62 -6.96
CA ASN A 21 -7.66 -0.12 -6.06
C ASN A 21 -6.87 0.83 -5.14
N VAL A 22 -6.33 0.32 -4.03
CA VAL A 22 -5.45 1.06 -3.13
C VAL A 22 -4.10 0.35 -2.99
N LEU A 23 -3.01 1.09 -3.15
CA LEU A 23 -1.68 0.55 -2.94
C LEU A 23 -1.24 0.81 -1.50
N GLY A 24 -1.15 -0.26 -0.71
CA GLY A 24 -0.60 -0.22 0.63
C GLY A 24 0.84 -0.71 0.65
N TYR A 25 1.65 -0.13 1.53
CA TYR A 25 3.01 -0.54 1.79
C TYR A 25 3.18 -0.83 3.28
N THR A 26 3.71 -2.00 3.62
CA THR A 26 4.00 -2.37 5.01
C THR A 26 5.41 -1.94 5.39
N LEU A 27 5.54 -1.08 6.40
CA LEU A 27 6.85 -0.72 6.96
C LEU A 27 7.53 -1.89 7.66
N SER A 28 6.75 -2.83 8.22
CA SER A 28 7.28 -3.94 9.02
C SER A 28 8.04 -4.95 8.15
N HIS A 29 7.57 -5.16 6.92
CA HIS A 29 8.15 -6.12 5.96
C HIS A 29 8.78 -5.46 4.72
N GLY A 30 8.49 -4.18 4.48
CA GLY A 30 8.97 -3.46 3.30
C GLY A 30 8.28 -3.87 2.00
N GLU A 31 7.08 -4.45 2.08
CA GLU A 31 6.35 -5.03 0.94
C GLU A 31 5.19 -4.16 0.46
N PHE A 32 4.82 -4.32 -0.82
CA PHE A 32 3.66 -3.67 -1.43
C PHE A 32 2.51 -4.67 -1.57
N THR A 33 1.31 -4.21 -1.25
CA THR A 33 0.08 -4.96 -1.43
C THR A 33 -0.97 -4.09 -2.11
N ILE A 34 -1.60 -4.64 -3.14
CA ILE A 34 -2.70 -3.97 -3.84
C ILE A 34 -3.99 -4.46 -3.21
N PHE A 35 -4.71 -3.54 -2.58
CA PHE A 35 -6.04 -3.72 -2.04
C PHE A 35 -7.07 -3.37 -3.10
N LYS A 36 -8.23 -4.03 -3.06
CA LYS A 36 -9.33 -3.74 -4.00
C LYS A 36 -9.94 -2.37 -3.81
N ASP A 37 -9.97 -1.87 -2.58
CA ASP A 37 -10.64 -0.63 -2.20
C ASP A 37 -10.15 -0.12 -0.84
N ASP A 38 -10.59 1.10 -0.51
CA ASP A 38 -10.25 1.78 0.74
C ASP A 38 -10.77 1.05 1.99
N LYS A 39 -11.86 0.27 1.87
CA LYS A 39 -12.43 -0.49 2.98
C LYS A 39 -11.53 -1.68 3.31
N GLU A 40 -11.04 -2.40 2.30
CA GLU A 40 -10.10 -3.51 2.47
C GLU A 40 -8.75 -3.04 3.04
N PHE A 41 -8.27 -1.88 2.59
CA PHE A 41 -7.07 -1.26 3.15
C PHE A 41 -7.28 -0.86 4.62
N ASN A 42 -8.36 -0.15 4.94
CA ASN A 42 -8.65 0.27 6.32
C ASN A 42 -8.88 -0.92 7.26
N ASP A 43 -9.52 -1.98 6.78
CA ASP A 43 -9.67 -3.21 7.56
C ASP A 43 -8.30 -3.84 7.86
N SER A 44 -7.40 -3.87 6.88
CA SER A 44 -6.02 -4.35 7.07
C SER A 44 -5.22 -3.47 8.02
N VAL A 45 -5.34 -2.13 7.93
CA VAL A 45 -4.70 -1.19 8.88
C VAL A 45 -5.23 -1.41 10.31
N LYS A 46 -6.52 -1.71 10.45
CA LYS A 46 -7.20 -1.85 11.75
C LYS A 46 -6.94 -3.21 12.40
N ASN A 47 -6.97 -4.29 11.63
CA ASN A 47 -6.80 -5.66 12.10
C ASN A 47 -5.33 -6.09 12.15
N ALA A 48 -4.51 -5.65 11.19
CA ALA A 48 -3.08 -5.96 11.17
C ALA A 48 -2.27 -4.92 11.96
N LYS A 49 -2.53 -4.80 13.27
CA LYS A 49 -1.83 -3.86 14.18
C LYS A 49 -0.31 -3.99 14.16
N ASP A 50 0.20 -5.18 13.85
CA ASP A 50 1.64 -5.46 13.75
C ASP A 50 2.23 -5.03 12.40
N MET A 51 1.41 -5.02 11.34
CA MET A 51 1.79 -4.56 10.02
C MET A 51 1.49 -3.07 9.91
N LYS A 52 2.53 -2.24 10.05
CA LYS A 52 2.40 -0.79 9.87
C LYS A 52 2.17 -0.44 8.40
N TRP A 53 0.90 -0.46 7.99
CA TRP A 53 0.46 -0.11 6.66
C TRP A 53 0.51 1.40 6.40
N ILE A 54 1.03 1.77 5.24
CA ILE A 54 1.05 3.14 4.72
C ILE A 54 0.39 3.14 3.35
N ARG A 55 -0.54 4.07 3.15
CA ARG A 55 -1.12 4.30 1.83
C ARG A 55 -0.10 5.02 0.95
N VAL A 56 0.15 4.49 -0.24
CA VAL A 56 1.06 5.11 -1.21
C VAL A 56 0.24 5.73 -2.34
N GLU A 57 -0.13 7.00 -2.14
CA GLU A 57 -0.78 7.87 -3.13
C GLU A 57 0.17 8.59 -4.07
#